data_AF-X0TL14-F1
#
_entry.id   AF-X0TL14-F1
#
_cell.length_a   1.000
_cell.length_b   1.000
_cell.length_c   1.000
_cell.angle_alpha   90.00
_cell.angle_beta   90.00
_cell.angle_gamma   90.00
#
_symmetry.space_group_name_H-M   'P 1'
#
loop_
_entity.id
_entity.type
_entity.pdbx_description
1 polymer ?
#
loop_
_entity_poly.entity_id
_entity_poly.type
_entity_poly.pdbx_seq_one_letter_code
_entity_poly.pdbx_strand_id
1 'polypeptide(L)' 'MKLSEKQETLEKAVIQIFERFNWRGDIEEELRSLGFEIFFGDSDEKIYFTPKREHDILVYVNWIDACFWIYKRSFKGS' A
#
# COMPACT_ATOMS: atom_id res chain seq x y z
N MET A 1 4.16 4.62 20.53
CA MET A 1 4.42 5.46 19.34
C MET A 1 3.11 5.51 18.57
N LYS A 2 2.40 6.64 18.56
CA LYS A 2 1.10 6.75 17.89
C LYS A 2 1.35 6.95 16.39
N LEU A 3 0.67 6.17 15.56
CA LEU A 3 0.62 6.41 14.11
C LEU A 3 -0.02 7.78 13.88
N SER A 4 0.34 8.45 12.78
CA SER A 4 -0.46 9.60 12.37
C SER A 4 -1.85 9.09 11.95
N GLU A 5 -2.93 9.79 12.29
CA GLU A 5 -4.31 9.40 11.95
C GLU A 5 -4.50 9.15 10.44
N LYS A 6 -3.69 9.82 9.61
CA LYS A 6 -3.64 9.64 8.17
C LYS A 6 -3.12 8.25 7.77
N GLN A 7 -2.10 7.74 8.45
CA GLN A 7 -1.55 6.41 8.17
C GLN A 7 -2.52 5.28 8.55
N GLU A 8 -3.23 5.43 9.67
CA GLU A 8 -4.25 4.45 10.08
C GLU A 8 -5.44 4.43 9.12
N THR A 9 -5.84 5.60 8.61
CA THR A 9 -6.91 5.73 7.62
C THR A 9 -6.54 5.06 6.29
N LEU A 10 -5.31 5.28 5.81
CA LEU A 10 -4.81 4.69 4.57
C LEU A 10 -4.64 3.16 4.68
N GLU A 11 -4.12 2.67 5.79
CA GLU A 11 -4.03 1.23 6.04
C GLU A 11 -5.40 0.55 5.98
N LYS A 12 -6.40 1.12 6.65
CA LYS A 12 -7.78 0.59 6.60
C LYS A 12 -8.33 0.60 5.18
N ALA A 13 -8.08 1.67 4.41
CA ALA A 13 -8.52 1.75 3.02
C ALA A 13 -7.88 0.66 2.16
N VAL A 14 -6.57 0.40 2.31
CA VAL A 14 -5.88 -0.68 1.59
C VAL A 14 -6.47 -2.04 1.95
N ILE A 15 -6.68 -2.33 3.25
CA ILE A 15 -7.28 -3.59 3.69
C ILE A 15 -8.66 -3.78 3.05
N GLN A 16 -9.50 -2.75 3.06
CA GLN A 16 -10.84 -2.81 2.46
C GLN A 16 -10.82 -3.07 0.95
N ILE A 17 -9.81 -2.56 0.22
CA ILE A 17 -9.64 -2.86 -1.21
C ILE A 17 -9.39 -4.36 -1.39
N PHE A 18 -8.44 -4.93 -0.66
CA PHE A 18 -8.12 -6.36 -0.76
C PHE A 18 -9.21 -7.28 -0.23
N GLU A 19 -10.10 -6.81 0.66
CA GLU A 19 -11.29 -7.56 1.07
C GLU A 19 -12.43 -7.52 0.04
N ARG A 20 -12.53 -6.43 -0.73
CA ARG A 20 -13.62 -6.20 -1.68
C ARG A 20 -13.33 -6.73 -3.08
N PHE A 21 -12.08 -6.71 -3.50
CA PHE A 21 -11.66 -7.04 -4.85
C PHE A 21 -10.72 -8.25 -4.84
N ASN A 22 -10.97 -9.19 -5.75
CA ASN A 22 -10.13 -10.38 -5.95
C ASN A 22 -9.33 -10.31 -7.27
N TRP A 23 -9.63 -9.35 -8.13
CA TRP A 23 -8.96 -9.17 -9.40
C TRP A 23 -7.88 -8.11 -9.28
N ARG A 24 -6.70 -8.46 -9.75
CA ARG A 24 -5.53 -7.57 -9.77
C ARG A 24 -5.84 -6.21 -10.38
N GLY A 25 -6.51 -6.17 -11.53
CA GLY A 25 -6.83 -4.92 -12.22
C GLY A 25 -7.64 -3.95 -11.36
N ASP A 26 -8.68 -4.46 -10.69
CA ASP A 26 -9.54 -3.66 -9.81
C ASP A 26 -8.76 -3.14 -8.59
N ILE A 27 -7.93 -4.00 -7.98
CA ILE A 27 -7.06 -3.62 -6.86
C ILE A 27 -6.09 -2.52 -7.27
N GLU A 28 -5.43 -2.65 -8.43
CA GLU A 28 -4.50 -1.64 -8.94
C GLU A 28 -5.20 -0.29 -9.21
N GLU A 29 -6.41 -0.31 -9.77
CA GLU A 29 -7.19 0.91 -10.05
C GLU A 29 -7.54 1.65 -8.76
N GLU A 30 -8.02 0.94 -7.74
CA GLU A 30 -8.37 1.53 -6.45
C GLU A 30 -7.14 2.03 -5.68
N LEU A 31 -6.02 1.31 -5.74
CA LEU A 31 -4.77 1.80 -5.14
C LEU A 31 -4.30 3.08 -5.85
N ARG A 32 -4.40 3.17 -7.18
CA ARG A 32 -4.08 4.41 -7.92
C ARG A 32 -5.05 5.54 -7.56
N SER A 33 -6.33 5.25 -7.35
CA SER A 33 -7.34 6.24 -6.94
C SER A 33 -7.02 6.86 -5.57
N LEU A 34 -6.42 6.07 -4.67
CA LEU A 34 -5.89 6.55 -3.40
C LEU A 34 -4.59 7.35 -3.51
N GLY A 35 -3.90 7.28 -4.66
CA GLY A 35 -2.64 7.97 -4.94
C GLY A 35 -1.39 7.09 -4.80
N PHE A 36 -1.53 5.76 -4.87
CA PHE A 36 -0.39 4.86 -4.94
C PHE A 36 0.24 4.86 -6.34
N GLU A 37 1.57 4.74 -6.36
CA GLU A 37 2.35 4.47 -7.55
C GLU A 37 2.79 3.00 -7.54
N ILE A 38 2.54 2.29 -8.63
CA ILE A 38 2.79 0.85 -8.76
C ILE A 38 4.14 0.63 -9.44
N PHE A 39 4.99 -0.19 -8.83
CA PHE A 39 6.31 -0.53 -9.37
C PHE A 39 6.41 -2.05 -9.58
N PHE A 40 6.71 -2.43 -10.82
CA PHE A 40 6.83 -3.83 -11.21
C PHE A 40 8.27 -4.31 -11.01
N GLY A 41 8.45 -5.36 -10.21
CA GLY A 41 9.72 -6.09 -10.05
C GLY A 41 9.76 -7.38 -10.89
N ASP A 42 10.78 -8.21 -10.68
CA ASP A 42 11.06 -9.39 -11.52
C ASP A 42 10.18 -10.63 -11.23
N SER A 43 9.48 -10.67 -10.09
CA SER A 43 8.64 -11.81 -9.67
C SER A 43 7.51 -11.41 -8.73
N ASP A 44 7.78 -10.41 -7.90
CA ASP A 44 6.86 -9.83 -6.93
C ASP A 44 6.60 -8.37 -7.26
N GLU A 45 5.38 -7.91 -6.99
CA GLU A 45 4.99 -6.54 -7.29
C GLU A 45 5.01 -5.68 -6.03
N LYS A 46 5.70 -4.55 -6.14
CA LYS A 46 5.86 -3.62 -5.03
C LYS A 46 5.01 -2.38 -5.32
N ILE A 47 3.99 -2.14 -4.49
CA ILE A 47 3.08 -1.01 -4.66
C ILE A 47 3.39 0.04 -3.59
N TYR A 48 3.82 1.23 -4.01
CA TYR A 48 4.26 2.27 -3.08
C TYR A 48 3.17 3.32 -2.93
N PHE A 49 2.84 3.71 -1.69
CA PHE A 49 2.12 4.95 -1.47
C PHE A 49 3.14 6.07 -1.32
N THR A 50 3.16 7.01 -2.26
CA THR A 50 3.97 8.22 -2.12
C THR A 50 3.08 9.44 -2.23
N PRO A 51 2.70 10.09 -1.13
CA PRO A 51 2.13 11.43 -1.16
C PRO A 51 3.23 12.44 -1.49
N LYS A 52 3.85 12.30 -2.67
CA LYS A 52 4.87 13.12 -3.36
C LYS A 52 6.07 13.69 -2.57
N ARG A 53 6.16 13.58 -1.24
CA ARG A 53 7.29 14.08 -0.43
C ARG A 53 7.63 13.29 0.83
N GLU A 54 6.77 12.38 1.30
CA GLU A 54 7.05 11.52 2.47
C GLU A 54 6.56 10.09 2.20
N HIS A 55 7.50 9.18 1.94
CA HIS A 55 7.23 7.75 1.74
C HIS A 55 6.80 7.09 3.06
N ASP A 56 5.53 7.26 3.42
CA ASP A 56 5.01 6.84 4.73
C ASP A 56 4.48 5.41 4.75
N ILE A 57 4.00 4.89 3.61
CA ILE A 57 3.41 3.56 3.49
C ILE A 57 3.89 2.86 2.21
N LEU A 58 4.32 1.61 2.35
CA LEU A 58 4.64 0.68 1.28
C LEU A 58 3.72 -0.52 1.39
N VAL A 59 3.07 -0.91 0.30
CA VAL A 59 2.24 -2.12 0.21
C VAL A 59 2.96 -3.11 -0.70
N TYR A 60 3.46 -4.19 -0.14
CA TYR A 60 4.00 -5.31 -0.91
C TYR A 60 2.85 -6.24 -1.27
N VAL A 61 2.77 -6.65 -2.54
CA VAL A 61 1.72 -7.56 -3.01
C VAL A 61 2.35 -8.74 -3.72
N ASN A 62 2.02 -9.94 -3.25
CA ASN A 62 2.32 -11.18 -3.94
C ASN A 62 1.04 -11.72 -4.57
N TRP A 63 0.95 -11.61 -5.89
CA TRP A 63 -0.21 -12.05 -6.65
C TRP A 63 -0.31 -13.57 -6.81
N ILE A 64 0.81 -14.28 -6.68
CA ILE A 64 0.87 -15.74 -6.78
C ILE A 64 0.25 -16.36 -5.52
N ASP A 65 0.67 -15.85 -4.36
CA ASP A 65 0.20 -16.30 -3.05
C ASP A 65 -1.04 -15.55 -2.55
N ALA A 66 -1.58 -14.63 -3.37
CA ALA A 66 -2.74 -13.78 -3.08
C ALA A 66 -2.68 -13.10 -1.69
N CYS A 67 -1.51 -12.57 -1.34
CA CYS A 67 -1.28 -11.92 -0.05
C CYS A 67 -0.59 -10.57 -0.18
N PHE A 68 -0.78 -9.71 0.83
CA PHE A 68 -0.18 -8.38 0.87
C PHE A 68 0.37 -8.06 2.27
N TRP A 69 1.34 -7.15 2.32
CA TRP A 69 1.94 -6.64 3.55
C TRP A 69 2.04 -5.13 3.49
N ILE A 70 1.65 -4.48 4.59
CA ILE A 70 1.73 -3.02 4.72
C ILE A 70 2.91 -2.66 5.62
N TYR A 71 3.90 -1.99 5.06
CA TYR A 71 5.06 -1.45 5.76
C TYR A 71 4.86 0.05 5.98
N LYS A 72 5.03 0.50 7.22
CA LYS A 72 4.91 1.92 7.59
C LYS A 72 6.26 2.45 8.00
N ARG A 73 6.68 3.58 7.42
CA ARG A 73 7.92 4.23 7.86
C ARG A 73 7.66 4.89 9.22
N SER A 74 8.39 4.45 10.22
CA SER A 74 8.42 5.10 11.52
C SER A 74 9.60 6.08 11.55
N PHE A 75 9.32 7.39 11.57
CA PHE A 75 10.35 8.37 11.90
C PHE A 75 10.74 8.19 13.37
N LYS A 76 11.85 7.48 13.63
CA LYS A 76 12.62 7.72 14.85
C LYS A 76 13.46 8.96 14.57
N GLY A 77 12.99 10.12 15.04
CA GLY A 77 13.82 11.32 15.08
C GLY A 77 15.06 11.01 15.91
N SER A 78 16.23 11.24 15.32
CA SER A 78 17.51 11.39 16.02
C SER A 78 17.89 12.85 15.94
#